data_AF-A0A382ARZ1-F1
#
_entry.id   AF-A0A382ARZ1-F1
#
_cell.length_a   1.000
_cell.length_b   1.000
_cell.length_c   1.000
_cell.angle_alpha   90.00
_cell.angle_beta   90.00
_cell.angle_gamma   90.00
#
_symmetry.space_group_name_H-M   'P 1'
#
loop_
_entity.id
_entity.type
_entity.pdbx_description
1 polymer ?
#
loop_
_entity_poly.entity_id
_entity_poly.type
_entity_poly.pdbx_seq_one_letter_code
_entity_poly.pdbx_strand_id
1 'polypeptide(L)'
;MSKDPKAKMTWALTLVTGLGDSAAGDIEQAPFHFGRTHDELDQSPPETLPSGLLHVLRESHLVEQALETGFEIDICSAPQSRGEGWFRFEMSVITTNARSRLTHERGAYVSDEGPYSVELIHVNPCRPSRLPQVIWIRARELPESSLAWVIDSDLWGSGDGGQTSLHDFYDIGQAPTPNVDGPLPLPGPPDEPYEFV
;
A
#
# COMPACT_ATOMS: atom_id res chain seq x y z
N MET A 1 -17.99 0.57 28.35
CA MET A 1 -16.59 0.22 28.12
C MET A 1 -15.93 1.40 27.44
N SER A 2 -15.12 2.17 28.17
CA SER A 2 -14.46 3.37 27.63
C SER A 2 -13.32 2.92 26.73
N LYS A 3 -13.42 3.14 25.41
CA LYS A 3 -12.31 2.97 24.49
C LYS A 3 -11.32 4.10 24.78
N ASP A 4 -10.16 3.76 25.32
CA ASP A 4 -9.10 4.72 25.58
C ASP A 4 -8.70 5.37 24.24
N PRO A 5 -8.86 6.70 24.06
CA PRO A 5 -8.54 7.37 22.80
C PRO A 5 -7.02 7.42 22.50
N LYS A 6 -6.20 6.85 23.39
CA LYS A 6 -4.73 6.74 23.31
C LYS A 6 -4.23 5.31 23.17
N ALA A 7 -5.08 4.35 22.77
CA ALA A 7 -4.56 3.08 22.31
C ALA A 7 -3.65 3.33 21.10
N LYS A 8 -2.34 3.04 21.24
CA LYS A 8 -1.40 3.03 20.12
C LYS A 8 -1.95 2.04 19.10
N MET A 9 -2.49 2.54 18.00
CA MET A 9 -2.94 1.72 16.89
C MET A 9 -1.84 1.73 15.84
N THR A 10 -1.28 0.55 15.62
CA THR A 10 -0.34 0.27 14.54
C THR A 10 -0.99 -0.78 13.67
N TRP A 11 -0.97 -0.57 12.35
CA TRP A 11 -1.53 -1.48 11.37
C TRP A 11 -0.64 -1.49 10.13
N ALA A 12 -0.68 -2.57 9.37
CA ALA A 12 0.21 -2.80 8.23
C ALA A 12 -0.57 -2.94 6.92
N LEU A 13 0.04 -2.52 5.82
CA LEU A 13 -0.46 -2.75 4.47
C LEU A 13 0.65 -3.40 3.65
N THR A 14 0.32 -4.52 3.02
CA THR A 14 1.22 -5.25 2.13
C THR A 14 0.99 -4.77 0.71
N LEU A 15 2.08 -4.49 -0.02
CA LEU A 15 2.05 -4.10 -1.42
C LEU A 15 2.96 -5.02 -2.24
N VAL A 16 2.44 -5.56 -3.34
CA VAL A 16 3.13 -6.54 -4.18
C VAL A 16 3.11 -6.07 -5.63
N THR A 17 4.27 -6.11 -6.27
CA THR A 17 4.43 -5.81 -7.69
C THR A 17 4.00 -7.00 -8.55
N GLY A 18 3.41 -6.77 -9.72
CA GLY A 18 3.05 -7.81 -10.67
C GLY A 18 4.25 -8.30 -11.49
N LEU A 19 4.38 -9.62 -11.71
CA LEU A 19 5.45 -10.19 -12.53
C LEU A 19 5.18 -9.88 -14.02
N GLY A 20 5.99 -9.01 -14.61
CA GLY A 20 5.84 -8.56 -16.01
C GLY A 20 5.47 -7.08 -16.18
N ASP A 21 4.92 -6.45 -15.14
CA ASP A 21 4.61 -5.02 -15.14
C ASP A 21 5.81 -4.14 -14.74
N SER A 22 6.86 -4.77 -14.21
CA SER A 22 8.16 -4.14 -13.92
C SER A 22 8.93 -3.67 -15.16
N ALA A 23 8.34 -3.76 -16.36
CA ALA A 23 8.89 -3.18 -17.59
C ALA A 23 9.05 -1.65 -17.50
N ALA A 24 8.27 -0.99 -16.64
CA ALA A 24 8.59 0.35 -16.17
C ALA A 24 9.63 0.23 -15.04
N GLY A 25 10.92 0.33 -15.35
CA GLY A 25 11.98 0.45 -14.33
C GLY A 25 11.90 1.71 -13.46
N ASP A 26 10.74 2.37 -13.45
CA ASP A 26 10.42 3.57 -12.69
C ASP A 26 9.27 3.28 -11.73
N ILE A 27 9.58 3.35 -10.44
CA ILE A 27 8.64 3.10 -9.35
C ILE A 27 7.44 4.06 -9.32
N GLU A 28 7.53 5.21 -10.00
CA GLU A 28 6.42 6.15 -10.10
C GLU A 28 5.26 5.61 -10.97
N GLN A 29 5.56 4.69 -11.89
CA GLN A 29 4.59 4.13 -12.84
C GLN A 29 4.33 2.65 -12.61
N ALA A 30 5.07 2.03 -11.69
CA ALA A 30 4.90 0.62 -11.37
C ALA A 30 3.54 0.38 -10.68
N PRO A 31 2.74 -0.58 -11.19
CA PRO A 31 1.50 -0.99 -10.53
C PRO A 31 1.78 -1.90 -9.33
N PHE A 32 1.02 -1.72 -8.27
CA PHE A 32 1.05 -2.55 -7.07
C PHE A 32 -0.34 -3.07 -6.73
N HIS A 33 -0.42 -4.37 -6.45
CA HIS A 33 -1.52 -4.97 -5.69
C HIS A 33 -1.31 -4.64 -4.21
N PHE A 34 -2.40 -4.48 -3.46
CA PHE A 34 -2.33 -4.08 -2.05
C PHE A 34 -3.40 -4.73 -1.20
N GLY A 35 -3.08 -5.03 0.06
CA GLY A 35 -4.06 -5.65 0.96
C GLY A 35 -3.54 -5.78 2.38
N ARG A 36 -4.47 -5.80 3.35
CA ARG A 36 -4.14 -6.08 4.76
C ARG A 36 -4.16 -7.58 5.07
N THR A 37 -4.84 -8.36 4.22
CA THR A 37 -4.95 -9.82 4.28
C THR A 37 -4.71 -10.40 2.88
N HIS A 38 -4.53 -11.72 2.79
CA HIS A 38 -4.38 -12.43 1.52
C HIS A 38 -5.58 -12.21 0.58
N ASP A 39 -6.81 -12.32 1.10
CA ASP A 39 -8.03 -12.11 0.33
C ASP A 39 -8.16 -10.69 -0.25
N GLU A 40 -7.76 -9.67 0.54
CA GLU A 40 -7.78 -8.28 0.07
C GLU A 40 -6.75 -8.08 -1.05
N LEU A 41 -5.57 -8.67 -0.91
CA LEU A 41 -4.46 -8.54 -1.85
C LEU A 41 -4.78 -9.22 -3.19
N ASP A 42 -5.34 -10.44 -3.17
CA ASP A 42 -5.73 -11.20 -4.37
C ASP A 42 -6.83 -10.50 -5.18
N GLN A 43 -7.74 -9.79 -4.50
CA GLN A 43 -8.86 -9.07 -5.14
C GLN A 43 -8.53 -7.62 -5.47
N SER A 44 -7.35 -7.13 -5.07
CA SER A 44 -7.00 -5.73 -5.23
C SER A 44 -6.70 -5.37 -6.69
N PRO A 45 -7.26 -4.27 -7.21
CA PRO A 45 -6.83 -3.77 -8.51
C PRO A 45 -5.40 -3.21 -8.41
N PRO A 46 -4.60 -3.32 -9.48
CA PRO A 46 -3.27 -2.70 -9.51
C PRO A 46 -3.38 -1.17 -9.48
N GLU A 47 -2.73 -0.53 -8.51
CA GLU A 47 -2.70 0.93 -8.33
C GLU A 47 -1.27 1.48 -8.26
N THR A 48 -1.06 2.75 -8.59
CA THR A 48 0.26 3.40 -8.46
C THR A 48 0.46 3.96 -7.06
N LEU A 49 1.72 4.12 -6.66
CA LEU A 49 2.05 4.63 -5.34
C LEU A 49 1.79 6.14 -5.23
N PRO A 50 1.17 6.62 -4.14
CA PRO A 50 1.08 8.05 -3.86
C PRO A 50 2.46 8.63 -3.59
N SER A 51 2.62 9.94 -3.85
CA SER A 51 3.90 10.66 -3.68
C SER A 51 4.49 10.53 -2.28
N GLY A 52 3.65 10.42 -1.25
CA GLY A 52 4.07 10.15 0.12
C GLY A 52 4.77 8.80 0.29
N LEU A 53 4.27 7.73 -0.32
CA LEU A 53 4.92 6.42 -0.24
C LEU A 53 6.19 6.37 -1.08
N LEU A 54 6.21 7.02 -2.24
CA LEU A 54 7.42 7.16 -3.07
C LEU A 54 8.55 7.85 -2.29
N HIS A 55 8.23 8.92 -1.55
CA HIS A 55 9.17 9.58 -0.65
C HIS A 55 9.69 8.64 0.44
N VAL A 56 8.78 7.95 1.14
CA VAL A 56 9.13 6.99 2.20
C VAL A 56 10.07 5.90 1.68
N LEU A 57 9.80 5.33 0.51
CA LEU A 57 10.63 4.27 -0.09
C LEU A 57 12.02 4.76 -0.49
N ARG A 58 12.11 5.93 -1.12
CA ARG A 58 13.39 6.53 -1.55
C ARG A 58 14.30 6.80 -0.36
N GLU A 59 13.75 7.43 0.67
CA GLU A 59 14.46 7.75 1.90
C GLU A 59 14.77 6.53 2.78
N SER A 60 14.04 5.42 2.59
CA SER A 60 14.32 4.14 3.25
C SER A 60 15.21 3.21 2.41
N HIS A 61 15.63 3.62 1.22
CA HIS A 61 16.42 2.81 0.27
C HIS A 61 15.77 1.47 -0.12
N LEU A 62 14.43 1.41 -0.18
CA LEU A 62 13.67 0.18 -0.47
C LEU A 62 13.09 0.14 -1.90
N VAL A 63 13.49 1.07 -2.77
CA VAL A 63 12.95 1.18 -4.13
C VAL A 63 13.21 -0.08 -4.96
N GLU A 64 14.44 -0.60 -4.93
CA GLU A 64 14.80 -1.81 -5.69
C GLU A 64 14.00 -3.03 -5.21
N GLN A 65 13.95 -3.23 -3.90
CA GLN A 65 13.18 -4.33 -3.29
C GLN A 65 11.68 -4.23 -3.62
N ALA A 66 11.12 -3.02 -3.58
CA ALA A 66 9.72 -2.77 -3.91
C ALA A 66 9.40 -3.13 -5.36
N LEU A 67 10.32 -2.85 -6.30
CA LEU A 67 10.16 -3.21 -7.71
C LEU A 67 10.34 -4.70 -7.98
N GLU A 68 11.15 -5.40 -7.17
CA GLU A 68 11.42 -6.83 -7.34
C GLU A 68 10.31 -7.71 -6.75
N THR A 69 9.94 -7.48 -5.49
CA THR A 69 9.02 -8.36 -4.75
C THR A 69 7.84 -7.63 -4.12
N GLY A 70 7.95 -6.32 -3.95
CA GLY A 70 7.02 -5.53 -3.14
C GLY A 70 7.60 -5.19 -1.77
N PHE A 71 6.74 -4.66 -0.90
CA PHE A 71 7.13 -4.13 0.40
C PHE A 71 5.91 -4.09 1.33
N GLU A 72 6.16 -3.86 2.62
CA GLU A 72 5.12 -3.61 3.59
C GLU A 72 5.28 -2.22 4.18
N ILE A 73 4.17 -1.56 4.49
CA ILE A 73 4.19 -0.33 5.28
C ILE A 73 3.53 -0.56 6.63
N ASP A 74 4.17 -0.06 7.68
CA ASP A 74 3.52 0.15 8.97
C ASP A 74 2.95 1.57 9.01
N ILE A 75 1.73 1.69 9.53
CA ILE A 75 1.08 2.96 9.83
C ILE A 75 0.78 3.00 11.32
N CYS A 76 1.11 4.11 11.97
CA CYS A 76 0.91 4.30 13.41
C CYS A 76 0.27 5.65 13.72
N SER A 77 -0.73 5.65 14.60
CA SER A 77 -1.38 6.90 15.08
C SER A 77 -0.66 7.53 16.28
N ALA A 78 0.23 6.80 16.95
CA ALA A 78 0.99 7.30 18.09
C ALA A 78 2.32 7.94 17.64
N PRO A 79 2.83 8.95 18.38
CA PRO A 79 4.13 9.57 18.08
C PRO A 79 5.24 8.54 17.88
N GLN A 80 5.98 8.65 16.77
CA GLN A 80 7.15 7.85 16.45
C GLN A 80 8.40 8.74 16.27
N SER A 81 9.53 8.13 15.96
CA SER A 81 10.82 8.82 15.77
C SER A 81 11.32 8.65 14.34
N ARG A 82 11.79 9.75 13.74
CA ARG A 82 12.44 9.73 12.43
C ARG A 82 13.67 8.82 12.39
N GLY A 83 14.41 8.74 13.50
CA GLY A 83 15.60 7.88 13.61
C GLY A 83 15.30 6.38 13.53
N GLU A 84 14.04 5.97 13.66
CA GLU A 84 13.59 4.59 13.50
C GLU A 84 12.95 4.34 12.12
N GLY A 85 13.11 5.29 11.18
CA GLY A 85 12.58 5.19 9.82
C GLY A 85 11.12 5.63 9.66
N TRP A 86 10.52 6.28 10.66
CA TRP A 86 9.15 6.77 10.57
C TRP A 86 9.06 8.17 9.98
N PHE A 87 8.08 8.38 9.11
CA PHE A 87 7.78 9.64 8.44
C PHE A 87 6.45 10.17 8.94
N ARG A 88 6.41 11.45 9.32
CA ARG A 88 5.22 12.07 9.89
C ARG A 88 4.35 12.64 8.77
N PHE A 89 3.05 12.37 8.85
CA PHE A 89 2.05 12.97 7.97
C PHE A 89 0.90 13.54 8.80
N GLU A 90 0.47 14.74 8.45
CA GLU A 90 -0.60 15.45 9.14
C GLU A 90 -1.80 15.65 8.22
N MET A 91 -3.00 15.39 8.74
CA MET A 91 -4.23 15.55 7.99
C MET A 91 -4.46 17.03 7.67
N SER A 92 -4.53 17.35 6.39
CA SER A 92 -4.79 18.69 5.89
C SER A 92 -6.30 18.91 5.64
N VAL A 93 -6.95 17.93 5.00
CA VAL A 93 -8.37 18.02 4.62
C VAL A 93 -9.05 16.68 4.86
N ILE A 94 -10.29 16.74 5.35
CA ILE A 94 -11.21 15.59 5.35
C ILE A 94 -12.33 15.88 4.36
N THR A 95 -12.60 14.91 3.50
CA THR A 95 -13.72 14.93 2.58
C THR A 95 -14.70 13.83 2.94
N THR A 96 -15.97 14.17 2.96
CA THR A 96 -17.08 13.22 3.17
C THR A 96 -17.92 13.18 1.92
N ASN A 97 -18.09 11.99 1.35
CA ASN A 97 -18.99 11.83 0.22
C ASN A 97 -20.46 11.81 0.72
N ALA A 98 -21.11 12.97 0.70
CA ALA A 98 -22.49 13.13 1.14
C ALA A 98 -23.52 12.36 0.28
N ARG A 99 -23.12 11.83 -0.89
CA ARG A 99 -24.02 11.08 -1.79
C ARG A 99 -24.09 9.58 -1.49
N SER A 100 -23.17 9.04 -0.69
CA SER A 100 -23.21 7.62 -0.30
C SER A 100 -23.95 7.45 1.03
N ARG A 101 -24.79 6.41 1.12
CA ARG A 101 -25.43 6.02 2.41
C ARG A 101 -24.43 5.52 3.43
N LEU A 102 -23.25 5.14 2.96
CA LEU A 102 -22.09 4.73 3.71
C LEU A 102 -21.13 5.92 3.67
N THR A 103 -20.92 6.60 4.80
CA THR A 103 -20.02 7.76 4.87
C THR A 103 -18.59 7.27 4.72
N HIS A 104 -18.04 7.38 3.51
CA HIS A 104 -16.62 7.17 3.27
C HIS A 104 -15.94 8.51 3.57
N GLU A 105 -15.40 8.67 4.78
CA GLU A 105 -14.46 9.75 5.05
C GLU A 105 -13.15 9.42 4.34
N ARG A 106 -12.63 10.40 3.60
CA ARG A 106 -11.30 10.35 2.99
C ARG A 106 -10.50 11.53 3.53
N GLY A 107 -9.42 11.22 4.24
CA GLY A 107 -8.48 12.21 4.78
C GLY A 107 -7.27 12.33 3.86
N ALA A 108 -6.94 13.54 3.43
CA ALA A 108 -5.69 13.83 2.74
C ALA A 108 -4.63 14.27 3.77
N TYR A 109 -3.48 13.60 3.77
CA TYR A 109 -2.39 13.84 4.69
C TYR A 109 -1.15 14.31 3.93
N VAL A 110 -0.45 15.27 4.52
CA VAL A 110 0.74 15.89 3.93
C VAL A 110 1.93 15.66 4.84
N SER A 111 3.09 15.35 4.25
CA SER A 111 4.37 15.20 4.92
C SER A 111 4.87 16.54 5.48
N ASP A 112 5.59 16.51 6.59
CA ASP A 112 6.31 17.68 7.09
C ASP A 112 7.67 17.90 6.41
N GLU A 113 8.16 16.91 5.65
CA GLU A 113 9.44 16.95 4.94
C GLU A 113 9.33 17.45 3.48
N GLY A 114 8.13 17.77 2.99
CA GLY A 114 7.97 18.27 1.62
C GLY A 114 6.54 18.20 1.09
N PRO A 115 6.33 18.41 -0.23
CA PRO A 115 5.03 18.40 -0.87
C PRO A 115 4.50 16.97 -1.14
N TYR A 116 4.80 16.03 -0.23
CA TYR A 116 4.44 14.63 -0.38
C TYR A 116 3.14 14.34 0.36
N SER A 117 2.25 13.55 -0.23
CA SER A 117 0.93 13.31 0.35
C SER A 117 0.46 11.88 0.17
N VAL A 118 -0.40 11.45 1.09
CA VAL A 118 -1.15 10.19 1.03
C VAL A 118 -2.61 10.45 1.38
N GLU A 119 -3.50 9.61 0.89
CA GLU A 119 -4.91 9.63 1.29
C GLU A 119 -5.21 8.42 2.15
N LEU A 120 -5.99 8.59 3.23
CA LEU A 120 -6.51 7.48 4.03
C LEU A 120 -8.03 7.42 3.89
N ILE A 121 -8.55 6.20 3.77
CA ILE A 121 -9.99 5.90 3.68
C ILE A 121 -10.43 4.91 4.76
N HIS A 122 -11.70 4.98 5.16
CA HIS A 122 -12.29 3.93 5.98
C HIS A 122 -12.57 2.68 5.16
N VAL A 123 -12.00 1.55 5.55
CA VAL A 123 -12.26 0.26 4.90
C VAL A 123 -13.61 -0.32 5.34
N ASN A 124 -14.03 -0.07 6.59
CA ASN A 124 -15.33 -0.52 7.10
C ASN A 124 -16.31 0.66 7.30
N PRO A 125 -17.22 0.90 6.35
CA PRO A 125 -18.18 2.00 6.46
C PRO A 125 -19.26 1.77 7.53
N CYS A 126 -19.44 0.54 8.04
CA CYS A 126 -20.46 0.21 9.03
C CYS A 126 -20.01 0.54 10.47
N ARG A 127 -18.70 0.68 10.70
CA ARG A 127 -18.10 1.11 11.98
C ARG A 127 -16.91 2.01 11.69
N PRO A 128 -17.12 3.26 11.26
CA PRO A 128 -15.99 4.15 11.00
C PRO A 128 -15.25 4.41 12.31
N SER A 129 -14.03 3.87 12.42
CA SER A 129 -13.03 4.39 13.36
C SER A 129 -12.78 5.86 13.01
N ARG A 130 -12.35 6.72 13.93
CA ARG A 130 -12.06 8.11 13.55
C ARG A 130 -10.68 8.15 12.90
N LEU A 131 -10.56 8.78 11.72
CA LEU A 131 -9.25 9.01 11.11
C LEU A 131 -8.38 9.87 12.05
N PRO A 132 -7.15 9.45 12.38
CA PRO A 132 -6.26 10.18 13.29
C PRO A 132 -5.76 11.48 12.65
N GLN A 133 -5.57 12.54 13.44
CA GLN A 133 -5.09 13.82 12.90
C GLN A 133 -3.65 13.73 12.36
N VAL A 134 -2.84 12.86 12.96
CA VAL A 134 -1.44 12.65 12.60
C VAL A 134 -1.22 11.14 12.49
N ILE A 135 -0.51 10.73 11.44
CA ILE A 135 -0.03 9.38 11.25
C ILE A 135 1.48 9.38 11.05
N TRP A 136 2.07 8.22 11.31
CA TRP A 136 3.45 7.93 11.03
C TRP A 136 3.49 6.72 10.12
N ILE A 137 4.25 6.79 9.04
CA ILE A 137 4.40 5.71 8.07
C ILE A 137 5.86 5.27 8.05
N ARG A 138 6.10 3.96 7.97
CA ARG A 138 7.42 3.38 7.78
C ARG A 138 7.33 2.24 6.76
N ALA A 139 8.22 2.22 5.78
CA ALA A 139 8.34 1.10 4.85
C ALA A 139 9.34 0.05 5.39
N ARG A 140 9.09 -1.20 5.06
CA ARG A 140 9.89 -2.37 5.41
C ARG A 140 9.88 -3.35 4.25
N GLU A 141 10.92 -4.18 4.19
CA GLU A 141 10.93 -5.33 3.28
C GLU A 141 9.75 -6.25 3.57
N LEU A 142 9.31 -6.95 2.53
CA LEU A 142 8.23 -7.91 2.65
C LEU A 142 8.63 -9.04 3.63
N PRO A 143 7.83 -9.33 4.68
CA PRO A 143 8.13 -10.43 5.59
C PRO A 143 8.22 -11.77 4.85
N GLU A 144 9.10 -12.68 5.31
CA GLU A 144 9.29 -14.00 4.68
C GLU A 144 7.98 -14.79 4.53
N SER A 145 7.07 -14.69 5.51
CA SER A 145 5.76 -15.34 5.45
C SER A 145 4.87 -14.78 4.33
N SER A 146 4.85 -13.46 4.17
CA SER A 146 4.09 -12.78 3.13
C SER A 146 4.69 -13.08 1.76
N LEU A 147 6.02 -13.07 1.64
CA LEU A 147 6.74 -13.43 0.42
C LEU A 147 6.50 -14.89 0.02
N ALA A 148 6.51 -15.82 0.98
CA ALA A 148 6.20 -17.22 0.72
C ALA A 148 4.78 -17.42 0.18
N TRP A 149 3.80 -16.69 0.73
CA TRP A 149 2.44 -16.71 0.21
C TRP A 149 2.35 -16.10 -1.20
N VAL A 150 3.01 -14.98 -1.46
CA VAL A 150 3.03 -14.34 -2.79
C VAL A 150 3.63 -15.27 -3.86
N ILE A 151 4.65 -16.06 -3.50
CA ILE A 151 5.24 -17.06 -4.41
C ILE A 151 4.26 -18.20 -4.72
N ASP A 152 3.45 -18.61 -3.74
CA ASP A 152 2.45 -19.68 -3.89
C ASP A 152 1.16 -19.18 -4.57
N SER A 153 0.94 -17.86 -4.59
CA SER A 153 -0.24 -17.26 -5.19
C SER A 153 -0.07 -17.02 -6.70
N ASP A 154 -1.22 -16.90 -7.38
CA ASP A 154 -1.25 -16.62 -8.81
C ASP A 154 -0.96 -15.14 -9.15
N LEU A 155 -0.64 -14.29 -8.16
CA LEU A 155 -0.34 -12.85 -8.35
C LEU A 155 0.86 -12.60 -9.26
N TRP A 156 1.84 -13.49 -9.26
CA TRP A 156 3.00 -13.44 -10.15
C TRP A 156 2.80 -14.22 -11.45
N GLY A 157 1.59 -14.70 -11.69
CA GLY A 157 1.21 -15.34 -12.94
C GLY A 157 1.95 -16.65 -13.18
N SER A 158 1.31 -17.75 -12.80
CA SER A 158 1.40 -18.96 -13.62
C SER A 158 0.61 -18.74 -14.90
N GLY A 159 1.18 -18.02 -15.86
CA GLY A 159 0.67 -18.01 -17.23
C GLY A 159 0.67 -19.44 -17.77
N ASP A 160 -0.50 -20.08 -17.82
CA ASP A 160 -0.77 -21.43 -18.35
C ASP A 160 0.43 -22.39 -18.31
N GLY A 161 0.97 -22.70 -17.11
CA GLY A 161 1.87 -23.83 -16.78
C GLY A 161 2.93 -24.25 -17.82
N GLY A 162 3.36 -23.35 -18.69
CA GLY A 162 4.08 -23.65 -19.90
C GLY A 162 5.48 -23.11 -19.77
N GLN A 163 6.47 -24.00 -19.75
CA GLN A 163 7.88 -23.60 -19.86
C GLN A 163 8.04 -22.72 -21.11
N THR A 164 8.26 -21.42 -20.91
CA THR A 164 8.58 -20.51 -22.00
C THR A 164 9.91 -20.93 -22.60
N SER A 165 9.94 -21.09 -23.91
CA SER A 165 11.18 -21.40 -24.61
C SER A 165 12.04 -20.14 -24.69
N LEU A 166 13.37 -20.29 -24.81
CA LEU A 166 14.27 -19.14 -25.02
C LEU A 166 13.92 -18.31 -26.28
N HIS A 167 13.11 -18.84 -27.21
CA HIS A 167 12.62 -18.10 -28.38
C HIS A 167 11.49 -17.13 -28.04
N ASP A 168 10.73 -17.38 -26.98
CA ASP A 168 9.63 -16.50 -26.54
C ASP A 168 10.17 -15.21 -25.88
N PHE A 169 11.44 -15.20 -25.49
CA PHE A 169 12.16 -14.02 -25.00
C PHE A 169 12.69 -13.09 -26.10
N TYR A 170 12.56 -13.45 -27.39
CA TYR A 170 13.05 -12.61 -28.49
C TYR A 170 12.10 -11.45 -28.83
N ASP A 171 10.81 -11.60 -28.51
CA ASP A 171 9.78 -10.58 -28.75
C ASP A 171 9.18 -10.12 -27.41
N ILE A 172 10.01 -9.43 -26.62
CA ILE A 172 9.52 -8.68 -25.45
C ILE A 172 8.78 -7.48 -26.03
N GLY A 173 7.54 -7.70 -26.46
CA GLY A 173 6.63 -6.66 -26.90
C GLY A 173 6.51 -5.56 -25.83
N GLN A 174 5.99 -4.42 -26.24
CA GLN A 174 5.76 -3.31 -25.33
C GLN A 174 4.70 -3.73 -24.29
N ALA A 175 5.06 -3.72 -23.00
CA ALA A 175 4.13 -4.06 -21.93
C ALA A 175 2.89 -3.15 -22.03
N PRO A 176 1.67 -3.70 -21.90
CA PRO A 176 0.48 -2.88 -21.87
C PRO A 176 0.61 -1.88 -20.72
N THR A 177 0.39 -0.60 -20.98
CA THR A 177 0.30 0.41 -19.92
C THR A 177 -0.93 0.06 -19.06
N PRO A 178 -0.77 -0.26 -17.77
CA PRO A 178 -1.90 -0.57 -16.92
C PRO A 178 -2.83 0.64 -16.85
N ASN A 179 -4.14 0.40 -16.89
CA ASN A 179 -5.15 1.44 -16.77
C ASN A 179 -5.34 1.73 -15.28
N VAL A 180 -4.47 2.57 -14.72
CA VAL A 180 -4.40 2.83 -13.28
C VAL A 180 -5.39 3.93 -12.89
N ASP A 181 -6.28 3.67 -11.94
CA ASP A 181 -7.35 4.60 -11.49
C ASP A 181 -6.86 5.73 -10.55
N GLY A 182 -5.57 6.07 -10.61
CA GLY A 182 -4.93 7.07 -9.77
C GLY A 182 -4.13 6.47 -8.61
N PRO A 183 -3.62 7.31 -7.70
CA PRO A 183 -2.75 6.83 -6.63
C PRO A 183 -3.54 6.14 -5.52
N LEU A 184 -2.97 5.03 -5.04
CA LEU A 184 -3.52 4.17 -4.00
C LEU A 184 -3.94 4.94 -2.74
N PRO A 185 -5.23 4.90 -2.33
CA PRO A 185 -5.63 5.31 -0.99
C PRO A 185 -5.25 4.25 0.05
N LEU A 186 -4.64 4.69 1.15
CA LEU A 186 -4.26 3.83 2.27
C LEU A 186 -5.46 3.50 3.16
N PRO A 187 -5.47 2.33 3.81
CA PRO A 187 -6.50 1.99 4.78
C PRO A 187 -6.32 2.79 6.06
N GLY A 188 -7.43 3.27 6.62
CA GLY A 188 -7.51 3.78 7.98
C GLY A 188 -7.31 2.69 9.04
N PRO A 189 -7.28 3.07 10.33
CA PRO A 189 -7.09 2.14 11.43
C PRO A 189 -8.11 1.00 11.41
N PRO A 190 -7.69 -0.25 11.65
CA PRO A 190 -8.60 -1.39 11.68
C PRO A 190 -9.51 -1.34 12.91
N ASP A 191 -10.70 -1.90 12.78
CA ASP A 191 -11.64 -2.05 13.90
C ASP A 191 -11.23 -3.17 14.87
N GLU A 192 -10.57 -4.20 14.34
CA GLU A 192 -10.16 -5.43 15.03
C GLU A 192 -8.72 -5.78 14.62
N PRO A 193 -7.91 -6.38 15.51
CA PRO A 193 -6.60 -6.88 15.15
C PRO A 193 -6.70 -7.90 14.01
N TYR A 194 -5.76 -7.86 13.08
CA TYR A 194 -5.63 -8.81 11.99
C TYR A 194 -4.20 -9.29 11.88
N GLU A 195 -4.03 -10.43 11.25
CA GLU A 195 -2.73 -10.94 10.82
C GLU A 195 -2.78 -11.13 9.30
N PHE A 196 -1.62 -11.04 8.67
CA PHE A 196 -1.47 -11.35 7.26
C PHE A 196 -1.45 -12.88 7.13
N VAL A 197 -2.64 -13.48 7.05
CA VAL A 197 -2.89 -14.93 6.96
C VAL A 197 -3.88 -15.25 5.85
#